data_AF-A0A8D9ATT3-F1
#
_entry.id   AF-A0A8D9ATT3-F1
#
_cell.length_a   1.000
_cell.length_b   1.000
_cell.length_c   1.000
_cell.angle_alpha   90.00
_cell.angle_beta   90.00
_cell.angle_gamma   90.00
#
_symmetry.space_group_name_H-M   'P 1'
#
loop_
_entity.id
_entity.type
_entity.pdbx_description
1 polymer ?
#
loop_
_entity_poly.entity_id
_entity_poly.type
_entity_poly.pdbx_seq_one_letter_code
_entity_poly.pdbx_strand_id
1 'polypeptide(L)'
;MPNVVEARVEVDNLTRRNGQWVPLGDQALIDFPVLDLEYLSDLTVGTYQVNLASSYIQDKLIRDNDEQFQIDENLEEPGFLRIRVYSRFRNATKHQVFIAYIAHDAENREDHDENVENSRILVGQYY
;
A
#
# COMPACT_ATOMS: atom_id res chain seq x y z
N MET A 1 -5.08 22.33 0.43
CA MET A 1 -4.13 22.22 -0.69
C MET A 1 -4.70 21.22 -1.70
N PRO A 2 -4.49 21.39 -3.01
CA PRO A 2 -4.93 20.40 -4.00
C PRO A 2 -4.17 19.08 -3.81
N ASN A 3 -4.86 17.96 -4.01
CA ASN A 3 -4.26 16.63 -3.96
C ASN A 3 -3.46 16.39 -5.25
N VAL A 4 -2.16 16.66 -5.19
CA VAL A 4 -1.26 16.56 -6.35
C VAL A 4 -1.15 15.11 -6.85
N VAL A 5 -1.19 14.14 -5.93
CA VAL A 5 -1.12 12.71 -6.27
C VAL A 5 -2.35 12.27 -7.07
N GLU A 6 -3.55 12.72 -6.67
CA GLU A 6 -4.78 12.43 -7.41
C GLU A 6 -4.75 13.00 -8.83
N ALA A 7 -4.36 14.27 -8.98
CA ALA A 7 -4.24 14.89 -10.30
C ALA A 7 -3.26 14.13 -11.21
N ARG A 8 -2.14 13.65 -10.64
CA ARG A 8 -1.15 12.83 -11.38
C ARG A 8 -1.74 11.51 -11.84
N VAL A 9 -2.40 10.78 -10.94
CA VAL A 9 -3.03 9.49 -11.21
C VAL A 9 -4.07 9.59 -12.34
N GLU A 10 -4.82 10.69 -12.38
CA GLU A 10 -5.81 10.95 -13.43
C GLU A 10 -5.16 11.23 -14.78
N VAL A 11 -4.18 12.14 -14.84
CA VAL A 11 -3.50 12.54 -16.09
C VAL A 11 -2.83 11.34 -16.77
N ASP A 12 -2.15 10.50 -15.99
CA ASP A 12 -1.38 9.38 -16.51
C ASP A 12 -2.16 8.06 -16.59
N ASN A 13 -3.41 8.05 -16.11
CA ASN A 13 -4.26 6.85 -16.05
C ASN A 13 -3.63 5.68 -15.25
N LEU A 14 -3.01 5.98 -14.11
CA LEU A 14 -2.23 5.03 -13.28
C LEU A 14 -3.10 4.02 -12.53
N THR A 15 -4.41 4.22 -12.51
CA THR A 15 -5.39 3.22 -12.03
C THR A 15 -5.43 1.97 -12.90
N ARG A 16 -4.99 2.09 -14.18
CA ARG A 16 -5.02 1.03 -15.19
C ARG A 16 -3.63 0.44 -15.44
N ARG A 17 -3.48 -0.30 -16.55
CA ARG A 17 -2.25 -1.04 -16.94
C ARG A 17 -1.04 -0.16 -17.27
N ASN A 18 -1.17 1.17 -17.24
CA ASN A 18 -0.11 2.07 -17.67
C ASN A 18 1.01 2.26 -16.63
N GLY A 19 0.72 2.03 -15.34
CA GLY A 19 1.78 2.05 -14.34
C GLY A 19 2.55 0.73 -14.36
N GLN A 20 3.88 0.82 -14.44
CA GLN A 20 4.77 -0.30 -14.21
C GLN A 20 4.91 -0.45 -12.69
N TRP A 21 4.37 -1.53 -12.14
CA TRP A 21 4.25 -1.74 -10.70
C TRP A 21 4.97 -3.02 -10.29
N VAL A 22 5.80 -2.93 -9.26
CA VAL A 22 6.51 -4.06 -8.66
C VAL A 22 5.92 -4.33 -7.26
N PRO A 23 5.49 -5.57 -6.96
CA PRO A 23 5.02 -5.91 -5.61
C PRO A 23 6.12 -5.69 -4.57
N LEU A 24 5.78 -5.05 -3.45
CA LEU A 24 6.70 -4.87 -2.33
C LEU A 24 6.62 -6.04 -1.35
N GLY A 25 7.78 -6.46 -0.85
CA GLY A 25 7.90 -7.42 0.25
C GLY A 25 8.03 -6.75 1.63
N ASP A 26 8.03 -7.56 2.68
CA ASP A 26 7.95 -7.14 4.09
C ASP A 26 9.02 -6.14 4.56
N GLN A 27 10.16 -6.09 3.86
CA GLN A 27 11.31 -5.26 4.23
C GLN A 27 11.57 -4.11 3.23
N ALA A 28 10.64 -3.83 2.32
CA ALA A 28 10.88 -2.81 1.31
C ALA A 28 10.57 -1.37 1.79
N LEU A 29 9.80 -1.23 2.88
CA LEU A 29 9.32 0.05 3.43
C LEU A 29 9.85 0.28 4.85
N ILE A 30 11.16 0.15 5.06
CA ILE A 30 11.80 0.23 6.40
C ILE A 30 11.66 1.62 7.02
N ASP A 31 11.64 2.65 6.18
CA ASP A 31 11.60 4.07 6.56
C ASP A 31 10.21 4.70 6.44
N PHE A 32 9.18 3.90 6.10
CA PHE A 32 7.82 4.41 6.01
C PHE A 32 7.34 4.88 7.39
N PRO A 33 6.74 6.07 7.51
CA PRO A 33 6.43 6.67 8.79
C PRO A 33 5.45 5.81 9.59
N VAL A 34 5.87 5.44 10.80
CA VAL A 34 5.00 4.78 11.77
C VAL A 34 4.24 5.86 12.53
N LEU A 35 2.91 5.87 12.37
CA LEU A 35 2.02 6.77 13.08
C LEU A 35 1.60 6.14 14.41
N ASP A 36 1.60 6.93 15.48
CA ASP A 36 1.09 6.47 16.77
C ASP A 36 -0.44 6.35 16.77
N LEU A 37 -0.95 5.59 17.74
CA LEU A 37 -2.39 5.31 17.85
C LEU A 37 -3.21 6.57 18.16
N GLU A 38 -2.63 7.53 18.88
CA GLU A 38 -3.29 8.79 19.24
C GLU A 38 -3.55 9.63 17.98
N TYR A 39 -2.52 9.83 17.16
CA TYR A 39 -2.60 10.50 15.87
C TYR A 39 -3.58 9.79 14.92
N LEU A 40 -3.50 8.45 14.83
CA LEU A 40 -4.44 7.69 14.01
C LEU A 40 -5.88 7.84 14.50
N SER A 41 -6.11 7.82 15.82
CA SER A 41 -7.42 8.03 16.41
C SER A 41 -7.97 9.41 16.07
N ASP A 42 -7.17 10.46 16.21
CA ASP A 42 -7.58 11.83 15.88
C ASP A 42 -7.90 11.95 14.38
N LEU A 43 -7.09 11.33 13.52
CA LEU A 43 -7.30 11.31 12.08
C LEU A 43 -8.57 10.54 11.69
N THR A 44 -8.88 9.42 12.34
CA THR A 44 -10.03 8.57 12.02
C THR A 44 -11.28 8.87 12.84
N VAL A 45 -11.29 9.96 13.62
CA VAL A 45 -12.40 10.36 14.51
C VAL A 45 -12.74 9.25 15.51
N GLY A 46 -11.71 8.58 16.04
CA GLY A 46 -11.79 7.58 17.10
C GLY A 46 -11.09 6.26 16.77
N THR A 47 -10.62 5.58 17.83
CA THR A 47 -9.89 4.30 17.77
C THR A 47 -10.70 3.12 17.24
N TYR A 48 -12.04 3.23 17.20
CA TYR A 48 -12.90 2.14 16.75
C TYR A 48 -12.56 1.72 15.31
N GLN A 49 -12.34 2.68 14.42
CA GLN A 49 -11.99 2.38 13.02
C GLN A 49 -10.60 1.74 12.91
N VAL A 50 -9.64 2.21 13.70
CA VAL A 50 -8.28 1.65 13.75
C VAL A 50 -8.31 0.21 14.23
N ASN A 51 -9.03 -0.08 15.32
CA ASN A 51 -9.14 -1.43 15.87
C ASN A 51 -9.85 -2.39 14.92
N LEU A 52 -10.80 -1.89 14.12
CA LEU A 52 -11.52 -2.69 13.13
C LEU A 52 -10.68 -3.00 11.88
N ALA A 53 -9.66 -2.20 11.58
CA ALA A 53 -8.78 -2.34 10.42
C ALA A 53 -8.22 -3.77 10.27
N SER A 54 -7.66 -4.35 11.34
CA SER A 54 -7.08 -5.70 11.31
C SER A 54 -8.11 -6.77 10.96
N SER A 55 -9.33 -6.66 11.49
CA SER A 55 -10.42 -7.61 11.16
C SER A 55 -10.81 -7.57 9.68
N TYR A 56 -10.75 -6.40 9.03
CA TYR A 56 -11.03 -6.27 7.60
C TYR A 56 -9.99 -6.98 6.74
N ILE A 57 -8.73 -6.99 7.19
CA ILE A 57 -7.62 -7.67 6.52
C ILE A 57 -7.73 -9.19 6.74
N GLN A 58 -7.94 -9.63 7.99
CA GLN A 58 -8.00 -11.05 8.37
C GLN A 58 -9.22 -11.79 7.79
N ASP A 59 -10.42 -11.21 7.86
CA ASP A 59 -11.64 -11.83 7.33
C ASP A 59 -11.54 -12.13 5.83
N LYS A 60 -10.73 -11.35 5.10
CA LYS A 60 -10.54 -11.45 3.65
C LYS A 60 -9.51 -12.52 3.27
N LEU A 61 -8.41 -12.61 4.01
CA LEU A 61 -7.42 -13.70 3.89
C LEU A 61 -8.08 -15.09 4.01
N ILE A 62 -9.07 -15.23 4.89
CA ILE A 62 -9.74 -16.50 5.18
C ILE A 62 -10.75 -16.91 4.09
N ARG A 63 -11.39 -15.95 3.39
CA ARG A 63 -12.53 -16.24 2.50
C ARG A 63 -12.15 -16.40 1.03
N ASP A 64 -11.23 -15.60 0.50
CA ASP A 64 -11.06 -15.46 -0.95
C ASP A 64 -9.77 -16.07 -1.52
N ASN A 65 -8.84 -16.58 -0.71
CA ASN A 65 -7.56 -17.26 -1.07
C ASN A 65 -6.63 -16.55 -2.10
N ASP A 66 -7.08 -15.50 -2.77
CA ASP A 66 -6.42 -14.84 -3.91
C ASP A 66 -6.44 -13.29 -3.82
N GLU A 67 -7.44 -12.68 -3.17
CA GLU A 67 -7.59 -11.20 -3.18
C GLU A 67 -6.93 -10.54 -1.96
N GLN A 68 -5.60 -10.47 -2.04
CA GLN A 68 -4.72 -9.97 -0.99
C GLN A 68 -4.74 -8.43 -0.89
N PHE A 69 -4.48 -7.94 0.32
CA PHE A 69 -3.94 -6.58 0.52
C PHE A 69 -2.58 -6.53 -0.20
N GLN A 70 -2.49 -5.75 -1.28
CA GLN A 70 -1.29 -5.68 -2.11
C GLN A 70 -0.75 -4.25 -2.11
N ILE A 71 0.54 -4.13 -1.83
CA ILE A 71 1.30 -2.90 -1.95
C ILE A 71 2.27 -3.09 -3.11
N ASP A 72 2.20 -2.19 -4.08
CA ASP A 72 3.13 -2.13 -5.20
C ASP A 72 3.85 -0.78 -5.20
N GLU A 73 5.11 -0.75 -5.64
CA GLU A 73 5.88 0.48 -5.91
C GLU A 73 6.02 0.66 -7.42
N ASN A 74 6.06 1.91 -7.86
CA ASN A 74 6.31 2.22 -9.26
C ASN A 74 7.77 1.91 -9.62
N LEU A 75 7.99 1.26 -10.76
CA LEU A 75 9.33 0.91 -11.22
C LEU A 75 10.19 2.15 -11.53
N GLU A 76 9.57 3.19 -12.07
CA GLU A 76 10.26 4.41 -12.53
C GLU A 76 10.41 5.44 -11.41
N GLU A 77 9.59 5.36 -10.36
CA GLU A 77 9.52 6.35 -9.29
C GLU A 77 9.52 5.68 -7.91
N PRO A 78 10.71 5.48 -7.31
CA PRO A 78 10.83 5.06 -5.92
C PRO A 78 10.07 6.01 -5.00
N GLY A 79 9.35 5.47 -4.03
CA GLY A 79 8.50 6.28 -3.16
C GLY A 79 7.06 6.43 -3.65
N PHE A 80 6.75 6.04 -4.89
CA PHE A 80 5.39 6.09 -5.41
C PHE A 80 4.68 4.75 -5.27
N LEU A 81 3.76 4.68 -4.31
CA LEU A 81 3.08 3.45 -3.91
C LEU A 81 1.65 3.39 -4.43
N ARG A 82 1.23 2.16 -4.74
CA ARG A 82 -0.17 1.80 -4.99
C ARG A 82 -0.58 0.70 -4.02
N ILE A 83 -1.62 0.99 -3.24
CA ILE A 83 -2.24 0.03 -2.33
C ILE A 83 -3.58 -0.38 -2.91
N ARG A 84 -3.79 -1.69 -3.03
CA ARG A 84 -5.06 -2.27 -3.50
C ARG A 84 -5.81 -2.86 -2.32
N VAL A 85 -6.96 -2.29 -2.00
CA VAL A 85 -7.81 -2.68 -0.87
C VAL A 85 -9.17 -3.12 -1.38
N TYR A 86 -9.67 -4.22 -0.85
CA TYR A 86 -10.96 -4.80 -1.25
C TYR A 86 -12.02 -4.50 -0.19
N SER A 87 -13.04 -3.71 -0.54
CA SER A 87 -14.16 -3.45 0.35
C SER A 87 -15.14 -4.61 0.37
N ARG A 88 -15.55 -5.02 1.57
CA ARG A 88 -16.59 -6.03 1.80
C ARG A 88 -18.01 -5.46 1.90
N PHE A 89 -18.17 -4.13 1.91
CA PHE A 89 -19.49 -3.53 2.07
C PHE A 89 -20.26 -3.54 0.74
N ARG A 90 -21.35 -4.30 0.74
CA ARG A 90 -22.42 -4.49 -0.28
C ARG A 90 -22.06 -4.73 -1.75
N ASN A 91 -20.86 -4.45 -2.25
CA ASN A 91 -20.55 -4.52 -3.69
C ASN A 91 -19.12 -5.01 -4.03
N ALA A 92 -18.40 -5.67 -3.11
CA ALA A 92 -17.06 -6.22 -3.36
C ALA A 92 -16.13 -5.27 -4.15
N THR A 93 -16.14 -3.98 -3.78
CA THR A 93 -15.51 -2.93 -4.58
C THR A 93 -14.00 -2.91 -4.36
N LYS A 94 -13.24 -2.85 -5.45
CA LYS A 94 -11.78 -2.70 -5.40
C LYS A 94 -11.45 -1.21 -5.29
N HIS A 95 -10.74 -0.84 -4.25
CA HIS A 95 -10.20 0.50 -4.03
C HIS A 95 -8.70 0.51 -4.34
N GLN A 96 -8.25 1.60 -4.94
CA GLN A 96 -6.83 1.89 -5.15
C GLN A 96 -6.51 3.16 -4.39
N VAL A 97 -5.48 3.10 -3.55
CA VAL A 97 -4.93 4.25 -2.84
C VAL A 97 -3.52 4.47 -3.37
N PHE A 98 -3.20 5.73 -3.66
CA PHE A 98 -1.88 6.12 -4.15
C PHE A 98 -1.22 7.01 -3.12
N ILE A 99 0.05 6.74 -2.83
CA ILE A 99 0.85 7.48 -1.85
C ILE A 99 2.17 7.83 -2.51
N ALA A 100 2.53 9.11 -2.49
CA ALA A 100 3.89 9.55 -2.77
C ALA A 100 4.56 9.82 -1.42
N TYR A 101 5.60 9.05 -1.08
CA TYR A 101 6.42 9.27 0.09
C TYR A 101 7.88 9.45 -0.34
N ILE A 102 8.60 10.33 0.37
CA ILE A 102 10.03 10.54 0.11
C ILE A 102 10.77 9.56 1.02
N ALA A 103 11.32 8.50 0.43
CA ALA A 103 12.17 7.57 1.18
C ALA A 103 13.49 8.26 1.54
N HIS A 104 13.94 8.12 2.78
CA HIS A 104 15.19 8.69 3.28
C HIS A 104 16.42 8.12 2.55
N ASP A 105 16.32 6.89 2.03
CA ASP A 105 17.40 6.22 1.30
C ASP A 105 17.32 6.36 -0.23
N ALA A 106 16.32 7.06 -0.78
CA ALA A 106 16.16 7.22 -2.23
C ALA A 106 17.33 7.97 -2.89
N GLU A 107 18.11 8.74 -2.12
CA GLU A 107 19.31 9.42 -2.62
C GLU A 107 20.52 8.48 -2.83
N ASN A 108 20.47 7.21 -2.37
CA ASN A 108 21.60 6.26 -2.41
C ASN A 108 21.34 4.98 -3.22
N ARG A 109 20.17 4.81 -3.86
CA ARG A 109 19.87 3.63 -4.68
C ARG A 109 20.45 3.77 -6.09
N GLU A 110 21.77 3.82 -6.20
CA GLU A 110 22.48 3.45 -7.44
C GLU A 110 22.77 1.94 -7.38
N ASP A 111 22.25 1.21 -8.37
CA ASP A 111 22.62 -0.15 -8.80
C ASP A 111 22.59 -1.29 -7.77
N HIS A 112 21.46 -1.99 -7.67
CA HIS A 112 21.49 -3.44 -7.44
C HIS A 112 20.26 -4.14 -8.05
N ASP A 113 20.43 -4.58 -9.30
CA ASP A 113 19.66 -5.68 -9.85
C ASP A 113 20.43 -6.98 -9.51
N GLU A 114 19.75 -7.97 -8.93
CA GLU A 114 19.91 -9.40 -9.20
C GLU A 114 19.25 -10.26 -8.10
N ASN A 115 18.40 -11.20 -8.55
CA ASN A 115 17.83 -12.34 -7.84
C ASN A 115 16.81 -12.08 -6.72
N VAL A 116 15.51 -12.15 -7.08
CA VAL A 116 14.43 -12.41 -6.11
C VAL A 116 13.69 -13.70 -6.47
N GLU A 117 14.39 -14.82 -6.27
CA GLU A 117 13.74 -16.11 -6.06
C GLU A 117 13.47 -16.24 -4.55
N ASN A 118 12.18 -16.21 -4.17
CA ASN A 118 11.63 -16.32 -2.79
C ASN A 118 11.30 -15.02 -2.03
N SER A 119 10.64 -14.03 -2.66
CA SER A 119 9.87 -13.05 -1.88
C SER A 119 8.56 -13.70 -1.40
N ARG A 120 8.50 -14.02 -0.10
CA ARG A 120 7.21 -14.23 0.55
C ARG A 120 6.42 -12.94 0.41
N ILE A 121 5.30 -13.02 -0.31
CA ILE A 121 4.34 -11.93 -0.41
C ILE A 121 3.90 -11.59 1.01
N LEU A 122 3.72 -10.30 1.30
CA LEU A 122 3.19 -9.75 2.55
C LEU A 122 1.89 -10.48 2.96
N VAL A 123 2.02 -11.58 3.69
CA VAL A 123 0.92 -12.22 4.42
C VAL A 123 0.96 -11.59 5.79
N GLY A 124 0.14 -10.56 5.99
CA GLY A 124 0.06 -9.83 7.25
C GLY A 124 -0.10 -10.79 8.44
N GLN A 125 1.01 -11.04 9.14
CA GLN A 125 0.98 -11.70 10.42
C GLN A 125 0.67 -10.65 11.47
N TYR A 126 -0.59 -10.61 11.89
CA TYR A 126 -1.03 -9.80 13.02
C TYR A 126 -1.42 -10.75 14.16
N TYR A 127 -0.70 -10.65 15.29
CA TYR A 127 -1.04 -11.29 16.57
C TYR A 127 -2.21 -10.56 17.25
#